data_AF-A0A3M0XYK1-F1
#
_entry.id   AF-A0A3M0XYK1-F1
#
_cell.length_a   1.000
_cell.length_b   1.000
_cell.length_c   1.000
_cell.angle_alpha   90.00
_cell.angle_beta   90.00
_cell.angle_gamma   90.00
#
_symmetry.space_group_name_H-M   'P 1'
#
loop_
_entity.id
_entity.type
_entity.pdbx_description
1 polymer ?
#
loop_
_entity_poly.entity_id
_entity_poly.type
_entity_poly.pdbx_seq_one_letter_code
_entity_poly.pdbx_strand_id
1 'polypeptide(L)'
;GHPAPGILSVTRHPALWGFALWALSHLAVNGDGASMILMGGILVLSLGGMAHIDVRREEALGAAWGPTRLTTSVVPFAAILSGHTRFDWRGIGWQRPVVGLILYVVLMHAHETLIGVSALPVP
;
A
#
# COMPACT_ATOMS: atom_id res chain seq x y z
N GLY A 1 -10.78 18.25 -12.98
CA GLY A 1 -9.62 17.52 -12.43
C GLY A 1 -9.94 16.04 -12.36
N HIS A 2 -8.92 15.17 -12.31
CA HIS A 2 -9.16 13.73 -12.15
C HIS A 2 -9.82 13.45 -10.78
N PRO A 3 -10.94 12.70 -10.70
CA PRO A 3 -11.73 12.56 -9.47
C PRO A 3 -11.00 11.80 -8.35
N ALA A 4 -9.97 11.04 -8.71
CA ALA A 4 -9.03 10.39 -7.82
C ALA A 4 -7.62 10.53 -8.43
N PRO A 5 -6.87 11.61 -8.12
CA PRO A 5 -5.65 11.92 -8.84
C PRO A 5 -4.49 10.97 -8.48
N GLY A 6 -3.71 10.62 -9.48
CA GLY A 6 -2.52 9.78 -9.35
C GLY A 6 -2.81 8.42 -8.72
N ILE A 7 -2.00 8.01 -7.74
CA ILE A 7 -2.08 6.67 -7.14
C ILE A 7 -3.42 6.40 -6.44
N LEU A 8 -4.16 7.45 -6.06
CA LEU A 8 -5.49 7.31 -5.48
C LEU A 8 -6.52 6.73 -6.46
N SER A 9 -6.25 6.79 -7.77
CA SER A 9 -7.08 6.09 -8.76
C SER A 9 -7.00 4.57 -8.62
N VAL A 10 -5.90 4.04 -8.06
CA VAL A 10 -5.70 2.61 -7.83
C VAL A 10 -6.35 2.18 -6.51
N THR A 11 -5.99 2.84 -5.41
CA THR A 11 -6.57 2.59 -4.08
C THR A 11 -6.52 3.87 -3.25
N ARG A 12 -7.48 4.05 -2.36
CA ARG A 12 -7.52 5.16 -1.40
C ARG A 12 -6.39 5.07 -0.36
N HIS A 13 -5.87 3.88 -0.10
CA HIS A 13 -4.87 3.63 0.96
C HIS A 13 -3.57 3.02 0.42
N PRO A 14 -2.87 3.67 -0.52
CA PRO A 14 -1.73 3.07 -1.21
C PRO A 14 -0.54 2.79 -0.29
N ALA A 15 -0.29 3.67 0.70
CA ALA A 15 0.79 3.47 1.66
C ALA A 15 0.54 2.27 2.58
N LEU A 16 -0.69 2.13 3.11
CA LEU A 16 -1.06 1.00 3.96
C LEU A 16 -1.07 -0.32 3.20
N TRP A 17 -1.41 -0.31 1.90
CA TRP A 17 -1.21 -1.48 1.05
C TRP A 17 0.27 -1.83 0.88
N GLY A 18 1.15 -0.84 0.79
CA GLY A 18 2.60 -1.06 0.82
C GLY A 18 3.06 -1.82 2.07
N PHE A 19 2.63 -1.37 3.26
CA PHE A 19 2.94 -2.05 4.52
C PHE A 19 2.29 -3.44 4.63
N ALA A 20 1.04 -3.59 4.19
CA ALA A 20 0.35 -4.88 4.22
C ALA A 20 1.04 -5.91 3.31
N LEU A 21 1.39 -5.53 2.08
CA LEU A 21 2.08 -6.42 1.14
C LEU A 21 3.49 -6.77 1.66
N TRP A 22 4.22 -5.79 2.19
CA TRP A 22 5.53 -6.01 2.79
C TRP A 22 5.44 -6.98 3.98
N ALA A 23 4.50 -6.78 4.91
CA ALA A 23 4.28 -7.65 6.05
C ALA A 23 3.87 -9.07 5.64
N LEU A 24 3.00 -9.21 4.63
CA LEU A 24 2.62 -10.51 4.07
C LEU A 24 3.82 -11.25 3.47
N SER A 25 4.67 -10.56 2.70
CA SER A 25 5.88 -11.15 2.15
C SER A 25 6.82 -11.64 3.25
N HIS A 26 7.01 -10.86 4.32
CA HIS A 26 7.89 -11.24 5.43
C HIS A 26 7.29 -12.39 6.26
N LEU A 27 5.98 -12.43 6.48
CA LEU A 27 5.32 -13.56 7.13
C LEU A 27 5.49 -14.87 6.33
N ALA A 28 5.56 -14.79 5.01
CA ALA A 28 5.73 -15.96 4.17
C ALA A 28 7.15 -16.55 4.22
N VAL A 29 8.16 -15.74 4.53
CA VAL A 29 9.58 -16.16 4.52
C VAL A 29 10.21 -16.24 5.91
N ASN A 30 9.66 -15.58 6.93
CA ASN A 30 10.18 -15.59 8.29
C ASN A 30 9.55 -16.74 9.10
N GLY A 31 10.39 -17.55 9.76
CA GLY A 31 9.95 -18.69 10.57
C GLY A 31 10.02 -18.49 12.09
N ASP A 32 10.50 -17.34 12.58
CA ASP A 32 10.67 -17.07 14.01
C ASP A 32 9.46 -16.33 14.62
N GLY A 33 9.18 -16.62 15.89
CA GLY A 33 8.00 -16.08 16.57
C GLY A 33 8.02 -14.55 16.74
N ALA A 34 9.19 -13.93 16.89
CA ALA A 34 9.30 -12.49 17.06
C ALA A 34 8.92 -11.76 15.76
N SER A 35 9.45 -12.22 14.62
CA SER A 35 9.05 -11.75 13.30
C SER A 35 7.57 -11.95 13.03
N MET A 36 7.02 -13.11 13.40
CA MET A 36 5.59 -13.37 13.19
C MET A 36 4.71 -12.39 13.96
N ILE A 37 5.06 -12.07 15.22
CA ILE A 37 4.32 -11.09 16.03
C ILE A 37 4.44 -9.69 15.42
N LEU A 38 5.66 -9.27 15.04
CA LEU A 38 5.88 -7.94 14.46
C LEU A 38 5.14 -7.77 13.13
N MET A 39 5.36 -8.68 12.19
CA MET A 39 4.77 -8.60 10.85
C MET A 39 3.26 -8.84 10.89
N GLY A 40 2.79 -9.76 11.73
CA GLY A 40 1.36 -9.95 12.00
C GLY A 40 0.70 -8.69 12.56
N GLY A 41 1.35 -8.03 13.53
CA GLY A 41 0.90 -6.76 14.09
C GLY A 41 0.83 -5.65 13.04
N ILE A 42 1.86 -5.52 12.19
CA ILE A 42 1.87 -4.54 11.09
C ILE A 42 0.77 -4.84 10.07
N LEU A 43 0.53 -6.10 9.73
CA LEU A 43 -0.53 -6.50 8.81
C LEU A 43 -1.91 -6.12 9.37
N VAL A 44 -2.18 -6.46 10.63
CA VAL A 44 -3.44 -6.14 11.32
C VAL A 44 -3.63 -4.62 11.40
N LEU A 45 -2.60 -3.88 11.82
CA LEU A 45 -2.66 -2.42 11.90
C LEU A 45 -2.83 -1.77 10.53
N SER A 46 -2.23 -2.32 9.48
CA SER A 46 -2.34 -1.77 8.13
C SER A 46 -3.75 -1.95 7.58
N LEU A 47 -4.30 -3.17 7.62
CA LEU A 47 -5.64 -3.46 7.10
C LEU A 47 -6.73 -2.86 7.99
N GLY A 48 -6.63 -3.03 9.31
CA GLY A 48 -7.55 -2.43 10.26
C GLY A 48 -7.48 -0.89 10.26
N GLY A 49 -6.28 -0.34 10.07
CA GLY A 49 -6.05 1.10 9.93
C GLY A 49 -6.76 1.71 8.73
N MET A 50 -6.84 1.01 7.59
CA MET A 50 -7.61 1.49 6.42
C MET A 50 -9.08 1.72 6.79
N ALA A 51 -9.71 0.72 7.44
CA ALA A 51 -11.10 0.80 7.87
C ALA A 51 -11.30 1.90 8.93
N HIS A 52 -10.40 1.97 9.91
CA HIS A 52 -10.45 2.99 10.95
C HIS A 52 -10.31 4.41 10.39
N ILE A 53 -9.37 4.64 9.48
CA ILE A 53 -9.19 5.94 8.82
C ILE A 53 -10.43 6.33 8.03
N ASP A 54 -11.03 5.39 7.28
CA ASP A 54 -12.26 5.67 6.52
C ASP A 54 -13.41 6.10 7.44
N VAL A 55 -13.61 5.42 8.57
CA VAL A 55 -14.62 5.80 9.59
C VAL A 55 -14.31 7.19 10.16
N ARG A 56 -13.07 7.45 10.57
CA ARG A 56 -12.66 8.76 11.10
C ARG A 56 -12.84 9.89 10.07
N ARG A 57 -12.57 9.62 8.79
CA ARG A 57 -12.76 10.60 7.70
C ARG A 57 -14.23 10.88 7.44
N GLU A 58 -15.07 9.85 7.47
CA GLU A 58 -16.52 10.00 7.32
C GLU A 58 -17.12 10.82 8.46
N GLU A 59 -16.73 10.56 9.71
CA GLU A 59 -17.18 11.34 10.87
C GLU A 59 -16.68 12.79 10.84
N ALA A 60 -15.40 13.01 10.47
CA ALA A 60 -14.81 14.34 10.51
C ALA A 60 -15.25 15.26 9.35
N LEU A 61 -15.54 14.68 8.17
CA LEU A 61 -15.83 15.44 6.95
C LEU A 61 -17.30 15.36 6.51
N GLY A 62 -18.06 14.39 7.04
CA GLY A 62 -19.47 14.19 6.68
C GLY A 62 -19.69 14.15 5.17
N ALA A 63 -20.60 15.00 4.68
CA ALA A 63 -20.92 15.08 3.25
C ALA A 63 -19.71 15.39 2.34
N ALA A 64 -18.70 16.09 2.86
CA ALA A 64 -17.48 16.39 2.09
C ALA A 64 -16.61 15.15 1.83
N TRP A 65 -16.82 14.04 2.54
CA TRP A 65 -16.17 12.76 2.25
C TRP A 65 -16.75 12.04 1.03
N GLY A 66 -18.00 12.35 0.68
CA GLY A 66 -18.77 11.71 -0.39
C GLY A 66 -17.99 11.56 -1.71
N PRO A 67 -17.41 12.65 -2.27
CA PRO A 67 -16.63 12.56 -3.51
C PRO A 67 -15.51 11.55 -3.44
N THR A 68 -14.65 11.60 -2.42
CA THR A 68 -13.55 10.63 -2.24
C THR A 68 -14.10 9.22 -2.09
N ARG A 69 -15.16 9.03 -1.31
CA ARG A 69 -15.76 7.72 -1.07
C ARG A 69 -16.32 7.08 -2.34
N LEU A 70 -16.92 7.89 -3.20
CA LEU A 70 -17.58 7.46 -4.44
C LEU A 70 -16.62 7.26 -5.61
N THR A 71 -15.46 7.92 -5.62
CA THR A 71 -14.51 7.87 -6.74
C THR A 71 -13.29 6.99 -6.50
N THR A 72 -13.14 6.41 -5.30
CA THR A 72 -12.00 5.57 -4.93
C THR A 72 -12.45 4.32 -4.19
N SER A 73 -11.58 3.30 -4.13
CA SER A 73 -11.83 2.07 -3.38
C SER A 73 -10.67 1.74 -2.45
N VAL A 74 -10.94 1.03 -1.36
CA VAL A 74 -9.91 0.42 -0.51
C VAL A 74 -9.21 -0.72 -1.27
N VAL A 75 -9.98 -1.55 -1.98
CA VAL A 75 -9.45 -2.66 -2.78
C VAL A 75 -8.78 -2.10 -4.04
N PRO A 76 -7.50 -2.42 -4.30
CA PRO A 76 -6.79 -1.93 -5.48
C PRO A 76 -7.56 -2.23 -6.77
N PHE A 77 -7.61 -1.24 -7.67
CA PHE A 77 -8.26 -1.27 -8.98
C PHE A 77 -9.79 -1.45 -8.98
N ALA A 78 -10.42 -1.75 -7.85
CA ALA A 78 -11.86 -2.01 -7.81
C ALA A 78 -12.70 -0.81 -8.29
N ALA A 79 -12.31 0.43 -7.97
CA ALA A 79 -12.99 1.64 -8.45
C ALA A 79 -12.86 1.84 -9.97
N ILE A 80 -11.76 1.38 -10.57
CA ILE A 80 -11.54 1.42 -12.02
C ILE A 80 -12.41 0.38 -12.70
N LEU A 81 -12.37 -0.86 -12.20
CA LEU A 81 -13.14 -1.98 -12.77
C LEU A 81 -14.65 -1.77 -12.68
N SER A 82 -15.12 -1.06 -11.66
CA SER A 82 -16.53 -0.69 -11.49
C SER A 82 -16.94 0.61 -12.19
N GLY A 83 -16.02 1.26 -12.92
CA GLY A 83 -16.32 2.47 -13.70
C GLY A 83 -16.47 3.76 -12.90
N HIS A 84 -16.19 3.75 -11.60
CA HIS A 84 -16.26 4.93 -10.73
C HIS A 84 -15.09 5.91 -10.93
N THR A 85 -13.96 5.44 -11.47
CA THR A 85 -12.78 6.26 -11.80
C THR A 85 -12.02 5.70 -12.98
N ARG A 86 -11.05 6.45 -13.50
CA ARG A 86 -10.13 6.01 -14.56
C ARG A 86 -8.71 5.90 -14.00
N PHE A 87 -7.86 5.11 -14.63
CA PHE A 87 -6.46 5.01 -14.21
C PHE A 87 -5.70 6.29 -14.58
N ASP A 88 -5.14 6.99 -13.58
CA ASP A 88 -4.47 8.27 -13.79
C ASP A 88 -2.94 8.13 -13.91
N TRP A 89 -2.50 7.59 -15.06
CA TRP A 89 -1.06 7.42 -15.30
C TRP A 89 -0.29 8.75 -15.32
N ARG A 90 -0.93 9.81 -15.85
CA ARG A 90 -0.34 11.16 -15.89
C ARG A 90 -0.12 11.72 -14.49
N GLY A 91 -1.09 11.54 -13.59
CA GLY A 91 -0.98 11.95 -12.19
C GLY A 91 0.01 11.12 -11.37
N ILE A 92 0.20 9.83 -11.69
CA ILE A 92 1.23 8.98 -11.08
C ILE A 92 2.63 9.41 -11.54
N GLY A 93 2.80 9.59 -12.85
CA GLY A 93 4.07 9.90 -13.50
C GLY A 93 5.03 8.71 -13.52
N TRP A 94 5.91 8.64 -14.51
CA TRP A 94 6.84 7.52 -14.68
C TRP A 94 7.96 7.48 -13.61
N GLN A 95 8.25 8.62 -12.98
CA GLN A 95 9.33 8.74 -12.01
C GLN A 95 9.07 7.93 -10.73
N ARG A 96 7.86 7.98 -10.18
CA ARG A 96 7.51 7.30 -8.92
C ARG A 96 7.67 5.77 -8.99
N PRO A 97 7.12 5.06 -9.99
CA PRO A 97 7.31 3.61 -10.09
C PRO A 97 8.76 3.25 -10.40
N VAL A 98 9.48 4.03 -11.22
CA VAL A 98 10.90 3.78 -11.50
C VAL A 98 11.75 3.94 -10.24
N VAL A 99 11.58 5.04 -9.49
CA VAL A 99 12.29 5.26 -8.23
C VAL A 99 11.92 4.18 -7.22
N GLY A 100 10.65 3.80 -7.12
CA GLY A 100 10.20 2.70 -6.26
C GLY A 100 10.86 1.38 -6.61
N LEU A 101 10.94 1.03 -7.89
CA LEU A 101 11.60 -0.18 -8.37
C LEU A 101 13.10 -0.15 -8.09
N ILE A 102 13.77 0.98 -8.33
CA ILE A 102 15.20 1.14 -8.03
C ILE A 102 15.44 0.97 -6.53
N LEU A 103 14.66 1.65 -5.69
CA LEU A 103 14.76 1.52 -4.23
C LEU A 103 14.52 0.10 -3.76
N TYR A 104 13.53 -0.60 -4.32
CA TYR A 104 13.28 -2.01 -4.03
C TYR A 104 14.50 -2.87 -4.35
N VAL A 105 15.06 -2.74 -5.57
CA VAL A 105 16.26 -3.51 -5.98
C VAL A 105 17.44 -3.20 -5.06
N VAL A 106 17.70 -1.92 -4.76
CA VAL A 106 18.80 -1.52 -3.87
C VAL A 106 18.62 -2.10 -2.47
N LEU A 107 17.41 -2.00 -1.90
CA LEU A 107 17.13 -2.54 -0.57
C LEU A 107 17.24 -4.06 -0.53
N MET A 108 16.85 -4.78 -1.58
CA MET A 108 17.01 -6.23 -1.65
C MET A 108 18.48 -6.66 -1.55
N HIS A 109 19.39 -5.94 -2.21
CA HIS A 109 20.83 -6.22 -2.14
C HIS A 109 21.46 -5.73 -0.84
N ALA A 110 21.01 -4.59 -0.32
CA ALA A 110 21.50 -4.02 0.94
C ALA A 110 20.90 -4.69 2.18
N HIS A 111 19.90 -5.56 2.03
CA HIS A 111 19.16 -6.16 3.15
C HIS A 111 20.10 -6.95 4.08
N GLU A 112 21.04 -7.70 3.52
CA GLU A 112 22.02 -8.44 4.32
C GLU A 112 22.93 -7.50 5.10
N THR A 113 23.39 -6.41 4.47
CA THR A 113 24.28 -5.45 5.11
C THR A 113 23.59 -4.62 6.19
N LEU A 114 22.29 -4.33 6.02
CA LEU A 114 21.51 -3.48 6.91
C LEU A 114 20.81 -4.26 8.04
N ILE A 115 20.31 -5.45 7.73
CA ILE A 115 19.42 -6.26 8.59
C ILE A 115 20.11 -7.55 9.06
N GLY A 116 21.22 -7.95 8.43
CA GLY A 116 21.99 -9.13 8.80
C GLY A 116 21.49 -10.44 8.18
N VAL A 117 20.49 -10.39 7.29
CA VAL A 117 19.93 -11.56 6.59
C VAL A 117 19.76 -11.27 5.10
N SER A 118 20.03 -12.25 4.22
CA SER A 118 19.81 -12.08 2.78
C SER A 118 18.31 -12.10 2.44
N ALA A 119 17.87 -11.14 1.63
CA ALA A 119 16.54 -11.17 1.03
C ALA A 119 16.51 -11.91 -0.32
N LEU A 120 17.68 -12.19 -0.90
CA LEU A 120 17.82 -12.95 -2.14
C LEU A 120 18.03 -14.45 -1.82
N PRO A 121 17.54 -15.37 -2.68
CA PRO A 121 17.89 -16.78 -2.57
C PRO A 121 19.41 -16.93 -2.58
N VAL A 122 19.95 -17.56 -1.55
CA VAL A 122 21.37 -17.94 -1.55
C VAL A 122 21.55 -19.12 -2.51
N PRO A 123 22.60 -19.11 -3.35
CA PRO A 123 22.92 -20.25 -4.21
C PRO A 123 23.30 -21.50 -3.41
#